data_AF-A0A1F6E5I5-F1
#
_entry.id   AF-A0A1F6E5I5-F1
#
_cell.length_a   1.000
_cell.length_b   1.000
_cell.length_c   1.000
_cell.angle_alpha   90.00
_cell.angle_beta   90.00
_cell.angle_gamma   90.00
#
_symmetry.space_group_name_H-M   'P 1'
#
loop_
_entity.id
_entity.type
_entity.pdbx_description
1 polymer ?
#
loop_
_entity_poly.entity_id
_entity_poly.type
_entity_poly.pdbx_seq_one_letter_code
_entity_poly.pdbx_strand_id
1 'polypeptide(L)'
;MNFKDWAQSLVDGANIIIIPLLFAIAFLSFVWGILKYFFLNPDSEEERRQGKQFILWGILGMVLLFSVWGVVYILLDTLGFAAA
;
A
#
# COMPACT_ATOMS: atom_id res chain seq x y z
N MET A 1 9.86 -27.88 -14.76
CA MET A 1 9.29 -26.58 -14.35
C MET A 1 7.88 -26.52 -14.90
N ASN A 2 6.89 -26.62 -14.02
CA ASN A 2 5.49 -26.64 -14.39
C ASN A 2 4.94 -25.21 -14.46
N PHE A 3 3.83 -24.99 -15.16
CA PHE A 3 3.16 -23.69 -15.24
C PHE A 3 2.85 -23.08 -13.86
N LYS A 4 2.51 -23.93 -12.88
CA LYS A 4 2.25 -23.52 -11.50
C LYS A 4 3.47 -22.86 -10.85
N ASP A 5 4.67 -23.44 -11.04
CA ASP A 5 5.91 -22.94 -10.45
C ASP A 5 6.28 -21.56 -11.00
N TRP A 6 6.02 -21.32 -12.30
CA TRP A 6 6.22 -20.02 -12.93
C TRP A 6 5.23 -18.97 -12.39
N ALA A 7 3.95 -19.32 -12.28
CA ALA A 7 2.93 -18.43 -11.74
C ALA A 7 3.21 -18.07 -10.27
N GLN A 8 3.62 -19.05 -9.46
CA GLN A 8 4.01 -18.84 -8.07
C GLN A 8 5.22 -17.91 -7.95
N SER A 9 6.24 -18.07 -8.82
CA SER A 9 7.41 -17.19 -8.80
C SER A 9 7.07 -15.71 -9.03
N LEU A 10 6.07 -15.42 -9.89
CA LEU A 10 5.60 -14.05 -10.11
C LEU A 10 4.89 -13.49 -8.88
N VAL A 11 4.04 -14.30 -8.25
CA VAL A 11 3.32 -13.92 -7.03
C VAL A 11 4.30 -13.68 -5.88
N ASP A 12 5.27 -14.57 -5.71
CA ASP A 12 6.28 -14.46 -4.66
C ASP A 12 7.18 -13.25 -4.86
N GLY A 13 7.60 -12.98 -6.10
CA GLY A 13 8.35 -11.77 -6.43
C GLY A 13 7.58 -10.49 -6.11
N ALA A 14 6.29 -10.46 -6.43
CA ALA A 14 5.43 -9.33 -6.07
C ALA A 14 5.30 -9.17 -4.54
N ASN A 15 5.06 -10.26 -3.81
CA ASN A 15 4.83 -10.24 -2.37
C ASN A 15 6.08 -9.91 -1.55
N ILE A 16 7.25 -10.34 -2.01
CA ILE A 16 8.51 -10.16 -1.28
C ILE A 16 9.15 -8.82 -1.62
N ILE A 17 8.97 -8.31 -2.85
CA ILE A 17 9.69 -7.11 -3.32
C ILE A 17 8.74 -5.96 -3.57
N ILE A 18 7.73 -6.15 -4.43
CA ILE A 18 6.91 -5.05 -4.94
C ILE A 18 5.99 -4.49 -3.85
N ILE A 19 5.25 -5.36 -3.16
CA ILE A 19 4.29 -4.94 -2.13
C ILE A 19 5.00 -4.22 -0.97
N PRO A 20 6.09 -4.76 -0.37
CA PRO A 20 6.80 -4.07 0.69
C PRO A 20 7.41 -2.74 0.23
N LEU A 21 7.90 -2.66 -1.01
CA LEU A 21 8.44 -1.42 -1.56
C LEU A 21 7.34 -0.35 -1.74
N LEU A 22 6.19 -0.72 -2.30
CA LEU A 22 5.06 0.19 -2.44
C LEU A 22 4.52 0.64 -1.07
N PHE A 23 4.47 -0.27 -0.10
CA PHE A 23 4.10 0.06 1.27
C PHE A 23 5.08 1.05 1.89
N ALA A 24 6.39 0.83 1.73
CA ALA A 24 7.42 1.74 2.22
C ALA A 24 7.28 3.13 1.60
N ILE A 25 7.04 3.24 0.29
CA ILE A 25 6.83 4.53 -0.39
C ILE A 25 5.56 5.22 0.11
N ALA A 26 4.45 4.47 0.25
CA ALA A 26 3.20 5.01 0.79
C ALA A 26 3.37 5.51 2.24
N PHE A 27 4.07 4.73 3.07
CA PHE A 27 4.37 5.08 4.45
C PHE A 27 5.29 6.31 4.55
N LEU A 28 6.34 6.38 3.74
CA LEU A 28 7.22 7.55 3.67
C LEU A 28 6.46 8.81 3.21
N SER A 29 5.56 8.67 2.23
CA SER A 29 4.72 9.78 1.76
C SER A 29 3.77 10.27 2.86
N PHE A 30 3.21 9.34 3.64
CA PHE A 30 2.39 9.65 4.80
C PHE A 30 3.18 10.40 5.88
N VAL A 31 4.36 9.89 6.26
CA VAL A 31 5.25 10.54 7.25
C VAL A 31 5.68 11.92 6.75
N TRP A 32 6.07 12.04 5.48
CA TRP A 32 6.43 13.33 4.88
C TRP A 32 5.28 14.32 4.92
N GLY A 33 4.06 13.86 4.64
CA GLY A 33 2.86 14.68 4.77
C GLY A 33 2.62 15.19 6.19
N ILE A 34 2.82 14.35 7.22
CA ILE A 34 2.73 14.75 8.64
C ILE A 34 3.81 15.79 8.97
N LEU A 35 5.06 15.53 8.59
CA LEU A 35 6.17 16.44 8.83
C LEU A 35 5.92 17.81 8.19
N LYS A 36 5.43 17.82 6.95
CA LYS A 36 5.08 19.05 6.24
C LYS A 36 3.88 19.77 6.85
N TYR A 37 2.86 19.02 7.27
CA TYR A 37 1.64 19.61 7.84
C TYR A 37 1.85 20.22 9.22
N PHE A 38 2.69 19.61 10.06
CA PHE A 38 2.85 20.00 11.47
C PHE A 38 4.15 20.74 11.79
N PHE A 39 5.27 20.43 11.12
CA PHE A 39 6.60 20.86 11.57
C PHE A 39 7.32 21.84 10.63
N LEU A 40 7.11 21.76 9.32
CA LEU A 40 7.95 22.50 8.36
C LEU A 40 7.52 23.95 8.13
N ASN A 41 6.22 24.29 8.18
CA ASN A 41 5.73 25.67 8.04
C ASN A 41 4.28 25.84 8.57
N PRO A 42 4.09 26.10 9.88
CA PRO A 42 2.76 26.18 10.49
C PRO A 42 1.91 27.36 9.98
N ASP A 43 2.54 28.45 9.52
CA ASP A 43 1.87 29.69 9.12
C ASP A 43 1.52 29.75 7.61
N SER A 44 2.03 28.80 6.81
CA SER A 44 1.74 28.73 5.38
C SER A 44 0.56 27.81 5.12
N GLU A 45 -0.60 28.37 4.79
CA GLU A 45 -1.80 27.60 4.43
C GLU A 45 -1.57 26.69 3.21
N GLU A 46 -0.74 27.12 2.25
CA GLU A 46 -0.44 26.36 1.05
C GLU A 46 0.39 25.11 1.37
N GLU A 47 1.40 25.23 2.23
CA GLU A 47 2.18 24.05 2.64
C GLU A 47 1.37 23.09 3.50
N ARG A 48 0.47 23.60 4.33
CA ARG A 48 -0.49 22.77 5.07
C ARG A 48 -1.43 22.03 4.13
N ARG A 49 -1.91 22.67 3.07
CA ARG A 49 -2.76 22.02 2.06
C ARG A 49 -2.01 20.89 1.37
N GLN A 50 -0.76 21.13 0.97
CA GLN A 50 0.09 20.11 0.36
C GLN A 50 0.39 18.96 1.33
N GLY A 51 0.71 19.26 2.60
CA GLY A 51 0.94 18.25 3.64
C GLY A 51 -0.26 17.32 3.82
N LYS A 52 -1.48 17.87 3.92
CA LYS A 52 -2.72 17.07 3.96
C LYS A 52 -2.86 16.18 2.72
N GLN A 53 -2.53 16.68 1.55
CA GLN A 53 -2.62 15.91 0.31
C GLN A 53 -1.66 14.71 0.33
N PHE A 54 -0.42 14.90 0.80
CA PHE A 54 0.54 13.79 0.97
C PHE A 54 0.07 12.75 2.00
N ILE A 55 -0.50 13.20 3.13
CA ILE A 55 -1.10 12.31 4.13
C ILE A 55 -2.21 11.46 3.50
N LEU A 56 -3.13 12.09 2.77
CA LEU A 56 -4.26 11.40 2.13
C LEU A 56 -3.79 10.39 1.09
N TRP A 57 -2.84 10.75 0.23
CA TRP A 57 -2.28 9.82 -0.76
C TRP A 57 -1.54 8.66 -0.11
N GLY A 58 -0.80 8.90 0.97
CA GLY A 58 -0.14 7.84 1.74
C GLY A 58 -1.14 6.87 2.34
N ILE A 59 -2.21 7.37 2.99
CA ILE A 59 -3.28 6.54 3.55
C ILE A 59 -4.00 5.75 2.45
N LEU A 60 -4.41 6.42 1.36
CA LEU A 60 -5.08 5.75 0.24
C LEU A 60 -4.20 4.65 -0.37
N GLY A 61 -2.91 4.91 -0.54
CA GLY A 61 -1.96 3.91 -1.02
C GLY A 61 -1.91 2.68 -0.12
N MET A 62 -1.81 2.88 1.20
CA MET A 62 -1.84 1.77 2.15
C MET A 62 -3.17 1.01 2.13
N VAL A 63 -4.31 1.71 2.13
CA VAL A 63 -5.64 1.08 2.09
C VAL A 63 -5.82 0.25 0.82
N LEU A 64 -5.36 0.73 -0.34
CA LEU A 64 -5.43 -0.02 -1.59
C LEU A 64 -4.60 -1.32 -1.52
N LEU A 65 -3.39 -1.26 -0.96
CA LEU A 65 -2.54 -2.45 -0.79
C LEU A 65 -3.22 -3.52 0.08
N PHE A 66 -3.89 -3.11 1.17
CA PHE A 66 -4.66 -4.03 2.01
C PHE A 66 -5.93 -4.52 1.32
N SER A 67 -6.62 -3.66 0.57
CA SER A 67 -7.87 -3.99 -0.12
C SER A 67 -7.67 -5.10 -1.16
N VAL A 68 -6.54 -5.13 -1.86
CA VAL A 68 -6.24 -6.19 -2.84
C VAL A 68 -6.21 -7.57 -2.16
N TRP A 69 -5.51 -7.69 -1.03
CA TRP A 69 -5.46 -8.94 -0.27
C TRP A 69 -6.79 -9.32 0.36
N GLY A 70 -7.56 -8.33 0.85
CA GLY A 70 -8.91 -8.56 1.36
C GLY A 70 -9.82 -9.19 0.31
N VAL A 71 -9.80 -8.66 -0.92
CA VAL A 71 -10.59 -9.21 -2.04
C VAL A 71 -10.06 -10.60 -2.44
N VAL A 72 -8.75 -10.78 -2.53
CA VAL A 72 -8.16 -12.10 -2.86
C VAL A 72 -8.59 -13.15 -1.83
N TYR A 73 -8.55 -12.83 -0.55
CA TYR A 73 -8.99 -13.75 0.50
C TYR A 73 -10.47 -14.12 0.37
N ILE A 74 -11.36 -13.14 0.16
CA ILE A 74 -12.79 -13.39 -0.05
C ILE A 74 -13.03 -14.29 -1.28
N LEU A 75 -12.29 -14.07 -2.37
CA LEU A 75 -12.39 -14.90 -3.57
C LEU A 75 -11.91 -16.32 -3.31
N LEU A 76 -10.77 -16.50 -2.64
CA LEU A 76 -10.25 -17.83 -2.28
C LEU A 76 -11.21 -18.58 -1.37
N ASP A 77 -11.82 -17.88 -0.42
CA ASP A 77 -12.82 -18.44 0.51
C ASP A 77 -14.11 -18.85 -0.22
N THR A 78 -14.64 -17.96 -1.05
CA THR A 78 -15.86 -18.22 -1.85
C THR A 78 -15.68 -19.39 -2.82
N LEU A 79 -14.47 -19.58 -3.36
CA LEU A 79 -14.14 -20.67 -4.28
C LEU A 79 -13.74 -21.97 -3.56
N GLY A 80 -13.73 -22.00 -2.22
CA GLY A 80 -13.41 -23.19 -1.43
C GLY A 80 -11.91 -23.51 -1.34
N PHE A 81 -11.03 -22.55 -1.65
CA PHE A 81 -9.57 -22.68 -1.55
C PHE A 81 -9.01 -22.18 -0.21
N ALA A 82 -9.76 -21.38 0.57
CA ALA A 82 -9.29 -20.87 1.85
C ALA A 82 -9.49 -21.85 3.03
N ALA A 83 -10.33 -22.88 2.87
CA ALA A 83 -10.54 -23.93 3.86
C ALA A 83 -9.61 -25.12 3.57
N ALA A 84 -8.41 -25.10 4.17
CA ALA A 84 -7.55 -26.26 4.38
C ALA A 84 -6.79 -26.11 5.70
#